data_AF-A0A2A2I0I5-F1
#
_entry.id   AF-A0A2A2I0I5-F1
#
_cell.length_a   1.000
_cell.length_b   1.000
_cell.length_c   1.000
_cell.angle_alpha   90.00
_cell.angle_beta   90.00
_cell.angle_gamma   90.00
#
_symmetry.space_group_name_H-M   'P 1'
#
loop_
_entity.id
_entity.type
_entity.pdbx_description
1 polymer ?
#
loop_
_entity_poly.entity_id
_entity_poly.type
_entity_poly.pdbx_seq_one_letter_code
_entity_poly.pdbx_strand_id
1 'polypeptide(L)'
;QRPLLLALCVRIQMLESVIYNWRVYRLLRRLARQRVGMVLQPGNYWVIEYAVENNEETDALLKTCYMRGWVEPLQNSVPKGRLQADGSLPNGPMFDSAGPIWKLTDTGWSVIQRRHELGILALFVAITGVVVAFAT
;
A
#
# COMPACT_ATOMS: atom_id res chain seq x y z
N GLN A 1 -30.14 -0.30 29.42
CA GLN A 1 -30.08 -0.27 27.95
C GLN A 1 -28.92 0.55 27.35
N ARG A 2 -28.33 1.56 28.04
CA ARG A 2 -27.16 2.31 27.54
C ARG A 2 -25.82 1.55 27.32
N PRO A 3 -25.45 0.48 28.05
CA PRO A 3 -24.13 -0.14 27.88
C PRO A 3 -24.00 -0.99 26.60
N LEU A 4 -25.09 -1.54 26.08
CA LEU A 4 -25.08 -2.34 24.85
C LEU A 4 -24.85 -1.50 23.58
N LEU A 5 -25.36 -0.26 23.56
CA LEU A 5 -25.16 0.68 22.44
C LEU A 5 -23.71 1.15 22.34
N LEU A 6 -23.05 1.41 23.47
CA LEU A 6 -21.63 1.77 23.51
C LEU A 6 -20.73 0.60 23.06
N ALA A 7 -21.03 -0.63 23.50
CA ALA A 7 -20.27 -1.81 23.09
C ALA A 7 -20.39 -2.09 21.57
N LEU A 8 -21.58 -1.94 20.99
CA LEU A 8 -21.79 -2.06 19.54
C LEU A 8 -21.07 -0.94 18.76
N CYS A 9 -21.12 0.29 19.25
CA CYS A 9 -20.45 1.43 18.62
C CYS A 9 -18.91 1.27 18.60
N VAL A 10 -18.32 0.82 19.72
CA VAL A 10 -16.88 0.51 19.81
C VAL A 10 -16.50 -0.62 18.86
N ARG A 11 -17.35 -1.66 18.73
CA ARG A 11 -17.08 -2.79 17.83
C ARG A 11 -17.11 -2.37 16.37
N ILE A 12 -18.01 -1.46 15.99
CA ILE A 12 -18.11 -0.89 14.64
C ILE A 12 -16.89 0.00 14.34
N GLN A 13 -16.51 0.90 15.26
CA GLN A 13 -15.30 1.73 15.10
C GLN A 13 -14.02 0.90 14.96
N MET A 14 -13.90 -0.17 15.74
CA MET A 14 -12.78 -1.11 15.64
C MET A 14 -12.73 -1.75 14.24
N LEU A 15 -13.87 -2.17 13.70
CA LEU A 15 -13.93 -2.84 12.40
C LEU A 15 -13.58 -1.89 11.24
N GLU A 16 -14.09 -0.66 11.27
CA GLU A 16 -13.71 0.41 10.33
C GLU A 16 -12.20 0.68 10.37
N SER A 17 -11.62 0.77 11.57
CA SER A 17 -10.17 0.98 11.73
C SER A 17 -9.34 -0.17 11.16
N VAL A 18 -9.80 -1.41 11.32
CA VAL A 18 -9.13 -2.60 10.79
C VAL A 18 -9.20 -2.62 9.27
N ILE A 19 -10.37 -2.33 8.69
CA ILE A 19 -10.55 -2.22 7.23
C ILE A 19 -9.65 -1.11 6.68
N TYR A 20 -9.62 0.05 7.32
CA TYR A 20 -8.76 1.17 6.91
C TYR A 20 -7.28 0.78 6.91
N ASN A 21 -6.79 0.20 8.01
CA ASN A 21 -5.41 -0.28 8.10
C ASN A 21 -5.10 -1.35 7.04
N TRP A 22 -6.06 -2.20 6.70
CA TRP A 22 -5.90 -3.18 5.63
C TRP A 22 -5.81 -2.53 4.25
N ARG A 23 -6.61 -1.50 3.96
CA ARG A 23 -6.51 -0.71 2.71
C ARG A 23 -5.14 -0.05 2.58
N VAL A 24 -4.68 0.60 3.65
CA VAL A 24 -3.33 1.20 3.73
C VAL A 24 -2.25 0.15 3.46
N TYR A 25 -2.29 -1.00 4.15
CA TYR A 25 -1.32 -2.07 3.94
C TYR A 25 -1.31 -2.57 2.50
N ARG A 26 -2.49 -2.74 1.89
CA ARG A 26 -2.63 -3.16 0.49
C ARG A 26 -2.03 -2.12 -0.47
N LEU A 27 -2.21 -0.83 -0.18
CA LEU A 27 -1.64 0.27 -0.95
C LEU A 27 -0.11 0.30 -0.84
N LEU A 28 0.45 0.24 0.38
CA LEU A 28 1.90 0.19 0.60
C LEU A 28 2.53 -1.03 -0.09
N ARG A 29 1.86 -2.19 -0.06
CA ARG A 29 2.31 -3.40 -0.76
C ARG A 29 2.26 -3.27 -2.29
N ARG A 30 1.31 -2.49 -2.84
CA ARG A 30 1.27 -2.17 -4.28
C ARG A 30 2.41 -1.22 -4.65
N LEU A 31 2.64 -0.16 -3.85
CA LEU A 31 3.79 0.74 -4.03
C LEU A 31 5.12 -0.01 -3.99
N ALA A 32 5.29 -0.96 -3.06
CA ALA A 32 6.51 -1.76 -2.96
C ALA A 32 6.79 -2.65 -4.19
N ARG A 33 5.76 -2.94 -5.00
CA ARG A 33 5.88 -3.74 -6.24
C ARG A 33 6.02 -2.88 -7.48
N GLN A 34 5.91 -1.55 -7.35
CA GLN A 34 5.98 -0.63 -8.46
C GLN A 34 7.39 -0.64 -9.03
N ARG A 35 7.50 -0.95 -10.33
CA ARG A 35 8.80 -1.09 -11.00
C ARG A 35 8.73 -0.54 -12.41
N VAL A 36 9.86 -0.05 -12.92
CA VAL A 36 9.98 0.33 -14.33
C VAL A 36 10.11 -0.97 -15.12
N GLY A 37 9.08 -1.34 -15.86
CA GLY A 37 9.05 -2.57 -16.66
C GLY A 37 9.82 -2.41 -17.97
N MET A 38 9.69 -1.25 -18.62
CA MET A 38 10.39 -0.95 -19.86
C MET A 38 10.51 0.55 -20.10
N VAL A 39 11.38 0.93 -21.05
CA VAL A 39 11.54 2.30 -21.53
C VAL A 39 11.12 2.35 -23.00
N LEU A 40 10.08 3.13 -23.32
CA LEU A 40 9.58 3.31 -24.69
C LEU A 40 10.46 4.31 -25.46
N GLN A 41 10.79 3.95 -26.69
CA GLN A 41 11.42 4.84 -27.68
C GLN A 41 10.43 5.15 -28.83
N PRO A 42 10.53 6.31 -29.48
CA PRO A 42 11.44 7.43 -29.22
C PRO A 42 10.86 8.39 -28.15
N GLY A 43 11.66 8.75 -27.13
CA GLY A 43 11.23 9.66 -26.06
C GLY A 43 11.61 9.26 -24.64
N ASN A 44 12.16 8.06 -24.46
CA ASN A 44 12.64 7.53 -23.17
C ASN A 44 11.56 7.58 -22.06
N TYR A 45 10.33 7.20 -22.42
CA TYR A 45 9.23 7.18 -21.47
C TYR A 45 9.30 5.93 -20.59
N TRP A 46 9.25 6.11 -19.28
CA TRP A 46 9.23 5.01 -18.32
C TRP A 46 7.83 4.40 -18.23
N VAL A 47 7.73 3.12 -18.60
CA VAL A 47 6.52 2.34 -18.36
C VAL A 47 6.60 1.74 -16.98
N ILE A 48 5.72 2.18 -16.09
CA ILE A 48 5.66 1.73 -14.72
C ILE A 48 4.63 0.61 -14.59
N GLU A 49 5.09 -0.57 -14.23
CA GLU A 49 4.22 -1.70 -13.88
C GLU A 49 3.65 -1.53 -12.48
N TYR A 50 2.44 -2.04 -12.27
CA TYR A 50 1.72 -1.95 -10.99
C TYR A 50 1.57 -0.52 -10.48
N ALA A 51 1.45 0.46 -11.38
CA ALA A 51 1.22 1.83 -11.01
C ALA A 51 -0.04 1.95 -10.13
N VAL A 52 0.08 2.74 -9.07
CA VAL A 52 -1.03 3.00 -8.16
C VAL A 52 -2.08 3.84 -8.89
N GLU A 53 -3.34 3.41 -8.77
CA GLU A 53 -4.48 4.11 -9.39
C GLU A 53 -4.63 5.53 -8.83
N ASN A 54 -4.87 6.48 -9.73
CA ASN A 54 -5.04 7.89 -9.40
C ASN A 54 -6.52 8.18 -9.11
N ASN A 55 -7.02 7.63 -7.99
CA ASN A 55 -8.38 7.85 -7.49
C ASN A 55 -8.32 8.75 -6.24
N GLU A 56 -9.39 9.49 -5.95
CA GLU A 56 -9.45 10.40 -4.79
C GLU A 56 -9.22 9.67 -3.46
N GLU A 57 -9.81 8.48 -3.29
CA GLU A 57 -9.58 7.64 -2.10
C GLU A 57 -8.10 7.27 -1.94
N THR A 58 -7.44 6.92 -3.04
CA THR A 58 -6.04 6.50 -3.06
C THR A 58 -5.12 7.68 -2.74
N ASP A 59 -5.44 8.87 -3.25
CA ASP A 59 -4.69 10.09 -2.98
C ASP A 59 -4.80 10.50 -1.50
N ALA A 60 -5.99 10.41 -0.90
CA ALA A 60 -6.18 10.64 0.54
C ALA A 60 -5.35 9.67 1.40
N LEU A 61 -5.31 8.39 1.02
CA LEU A 61 -4.49 7.38 1.70
C LEU A 61 -2.99 7.67 1.53
N LEU A 62 -2.54 8.05 0.33
CA LEU A 62 -1.15 8.40 0.04
C LEU A 62 -0.70 9.61 0.85
N LYS A 63 -1.50 10.68 0.88
CA LYS A 63 -1.24 11.86 1.72
C LYS A 63 -1.17 11.51 3.20
N THR A 64 -2.03 10.59 3.66
CA THR A 64 -1.94 10.09 5.04
C THR A 64 -0.65 9.33 5.30
N CYS A 65 -0.22 8.48 4.36
CA CYS A 65 1.05 7.77 4.45
C CYS A 65 2.24 8.74 4.43
N TYR A 66 2.15 9.82 3.65
CA TYR A 66 3.16 10.88 3.58
C TYR A 66 3.27 11.61 4.92
N MET A 67 2.15 12.03 5.52
CA MET A 67 2.13 12.65 6.85
C MET A 67 2.73 11.74 7.94
N ARG A 68 2.61 10.42 7.79
CA ARG A 68 3.22 9.43 8.71
C ARG A 68 4.68 9.11 8.40
N GLY A 69 5.24 9.68 7.34
CA GLY A 69 6.61 9.43 6.89
C GLY A 69 6.83 8.05 6.25
N TRP A 70 5.77 7.34 5.87
CA TRP A 70 5.87 6.01 5.24
C TRP A 70 6.19 6.06 3.75
N VAL A 71 5.92 7.20 3.11
CA VAL A 71 6.21 7.44 1.70
C VAL A 71 6.78 8.84 1.55
N GLU A 72 7.65 9.01 0.56
CA GLU A 72 8.29 10.27 0.22
C GLU A 72 8.10 10.58 -1.27
N PRO A 73 7.82 11.84 -1.65
CA PRO A 73 7.80 12.22 -3.05
C PRO A 73 9.23 12.29 -3.59
N LEU A 74 9.53 11.53 -4.63
CA LEU A 74 10.83 11.58 -5.31
C LEU A 74 10.94 12.84 -6.17
N GLN A 75 9.85 13.20 -6.85
CA GLN A 75 9.75 14.42 -7.65
C GLN A 75 8.28 14.83 -7.77
N ASN A 76 7.99 16.11 -7.59
CA ASN A 76 6.63 16.62 -7.37
C ASN A 76 5.77 16.78 -8.63
N SER A 77 6.38 16.81 -9.82
CA SER A 77 5.71 17.21 -11.06
C SER A 77 6.17 16.39 -12.26
N VAL A 78 6.02 15.07 -12.18
CA VAL A 78 6.30 14.20 -13.34
C VAL A 78 5.03 14.05 -14.18
N PRO A 79 5.09 14.26 -15.51
CA PRO A 79 3.95 14.01 -16.39
C PRO A 79 3.63 12.51 -16.40
N LYS A 80 2.35 12.18 -16.24
CA LYS A 80 1.80 10.84 -16.11
C LYS A 80 0.68 10.63 -17.12
N GLY A 81 0.74 9.49 -17.79
CA GLY A 81 -0.27 8.99 -18.71
C GLY A 81 -0.79 7.64 -18.26
N ARG A 82 -1.97 7.26 -18.75
CA ARG A 82 -2.51 5.90 -18.60
C ARG A 82 -2.41 5.20 -19.94
N LEU A 83 -1.98 3.94 -19.91
CA LEU A 83 -2.10 3.05 -21.05
C LEU A 83 -3.55 2.58 -21.18
N GLN A 84 -3.94 2.22 -22.41
CA GLN A 84 -5.23 1.60 -22.66
C GLN A 84 -5.28 0.19 -22.05
N ALA A 85 -6.48 -0.38 -21.88
CA ALA A 85 -6.66 -1.69 -21.24
C ALA A 85 -6.01 -2.85 -22.01
N ASP A 86 -5.77 -2.65 -23.31
CA ASP A 86 -5.05 -3.55 -24.20
C ASP A 86 -3.51 -3.37 -24.17
N GLY A 87 -3.02 -2.42 -23.37
CA GLY A 87 -1.60 -2.05 -23.30
C GLY A 87 -1.12 -1.17 -24.46
N SER A 88 -2.02 -0.73 -25.35
CA SER A 88 -1.68 0.18 -26.43
C SER A 88 -1.52 1.62 -25.94
N LEU A 89 -0.74 2.41 -26.69
CA LEU A 89 -0.60 3.84 -26.47
C LEU A 89 -1.91 4.56 -26.81
N PRO A 90 -2.31 5.60 -26.07
CA PRO A 90 -3.45 6.42 -26.46
C PRO A 90 -3.15 7.15 -27.78
N ASN A 91 -4.13 7.22 -28.67
CA ASN A 91 -4.02 7.98 -29.94
C ASN A 91 -4.03 9.52 -29.74
N GLY A 92 -4.10 9.98 -28.49
CA GLY A 92 -4.16 11.39 -28.08
C GLY A 92 -2.93 11.83 -27.26
N PRO A 93 -3.05 12.86 -26.38
CA PRO A 93 -1.93 13.26 -25.53
C PRO A 93 -1.45 12.09 -24.65
N MET A 94 -0.15 11.81 -24.65
CA MET A 94 0.44 10.71 -23.89
C MET A 94 0.39 10.94 -22.37
N PHE A 95 0.19 12.19 -21.94
CA PHE A 95 0.16 12.60 -20.54
C PHE A 95 -1.09 13.42 -20.25
N ASP A 96 -1.92 12.93 -19.33
CA ASP A 96 -3.17 13.59 -18.94
C ASP A 96 -3.06 14.34 -17.60
N SER A 97 -2.03 14.02 -16.80
CA SER A 97 -1.87 14.60 -15.46
C SER A 97 -0.40 14.75 -15.11
N ALA A 98 -0.08 15.72 -14.25
CA ALA A 98 1.23 15.79 -13.61
C ALA A 98 1.04 15.48 -12.12
N GLY A 99 1.94 14.68 -11.54
CA GLY A 99 1.85 14.39 -10.11
C GLY A 99 3.11 13.77 -9.53
N PRO A 100 3.19 13.68 -8.20
CA PRO A 100 4.38 13.20 -7.53
C PRO A 100 4.59 11.70 -7.76
N ILE A 101 5.84 11.30 -8.03
CA ILE A 101 6.22 9.88 -7.93
C ILE A 101 6.52 9.60 -6.47
N TRP A 102 5.83 8.61 -5.89
CA TRP A 102 6.00 8.22 -4.50
C TRP A 102 7.04 7.10 -4.39
N LYS A 103 7.97 7.26 -3.46
CA LYS A 103 8.93 6.24 -3.03
C LYS A 103 8.51 5.74 -1.64
N LEU A 104 8.67 4.45 -1.41
CA LEU A 104 8.48 3.86 -0.08
C LEU A 104 9.73 4.11 0.78
N THR A 105 9.55 4.59 2.01
CA THR A 105 10.64 4.79 2.97
C THR A 105 10.93 3.52 3.77
N ASP A 106 12.03 3.50 4.53
CA ASP A 106 12.37 2.39 5.42
C ASP A 106 11.30 2.17 6.50
N THR A 107 10.70 3.26 7.00
CA THR A 107 9.60 3.18 7.97
C THR A 107 8.36 2.56 7.31
N GLY A 108 8.04 2.94 6.06
CA GLY A 108 6.96 2.30 5.29
C GLY A 108 7.19 0.81 5.05
N TRP A 109 8.44 0.40 4.80
CA TRP A 109 8.83 -1.00 4.67
C TRP A 109 8.64 -1.80 5.96
N SER A 110 9.04 -1.25 7.10
CA SER A 110 8.87 -1.90 8.41
C SER A 110 7.39 -2.21 8.73
N VAL A 111 6.47 -1.33 8.32
CA VAL A 111 5.02 -1.52 8.53
C VAL A 111 4.50 -2.72 7.73
N ILE A 112 5.04 -2.95 6.54
CA ILE A 112 4.69 -4.12 5.73
C ILE A 112 5.22 -5.40 6.38
N GLN A 113 6.48 -5.40 6.81
CA GLN A 113 7.17 -6.59 7.31
C GLN A 113 6.72 -7.02 8.71
N ARG A 114 6.29 -6.09 9.55
CA ARG A 114 5.88 -6.37 10.94
C ARG A 114 4.83 -7.46 11.08
N ARG A 115 3.92 -7.61 10.10
CA ARG A 115 2.92 -8.71 10.12
C ARG A 115 3.55 -10.08 9.92
N HIS A 116 4.59 -10.17 9.09
CA HIS A 116 5.30 -11.42 8.86
C HIS A 116 6.10 -11.82 10.10
N GLU A 117 6.79 -10.87 10.72
CA GLU A 117 7.56 -11.09 11.97
C GLU A 117 6.67 -11.58 13.11
N LEU A 118 5.51 -10.95 13.32
CA LEU A 118 4.55 -11.40 14.33
C LEU A 118 4.02 -12.82 14.05
N GLY A 119 3.82 -13.17 12.78
CA GLY A 119 3.41 -14.52 12.38
C GLY A 119 4.48 -15.56 12.70
N ILE A 120 5.75 -15.26 12.42
CA ILE A 120 6.88 -16.14 12.74
C ILE A 120 7.02 -16.32 14.26
N LEU A 121 6.89 -15.23 15.02
CA LEU A 121 6.97 -15.29 16.48
C LEU A 121 5.83 -16.13 17.07
N ALA A 122 4.60 -15.95 16.59
CA ALA A 122 3.46 -16.74 17.03
C ALA A 122 3.63 -18.23 16.68
N LEU A 123 4.15 -18.54 15.50
CA LEU A 123 4.47 -19.92 15.10
C LEU A 123 5.53 -20.53 16.02
N PHE A 124 6.58 -19.79 16.34
CA PHE A 124 7.64 -20.24 17.25
C PHE A 124 7.10 -20.53 18.66
N VAL A 125 6.26 -19.65 19.20
CA VAL A 125 5.59 -19.83 20.50
C VAL A 125 4.66 -21.05 20.47
N ALA A 126 3.94 -21.29 19.38
CA ALA A 126 3.09 -22.47 19.23
C ALA A 126 3.90 -23.77 19.22
N ILE A 127 4.99 -23.82 18.45
CA ILE A 127 5.86 -25.01 18.38
C ILE A 127 6.49 -25.32 19.74
N THR A 128 7.03 -24.31 20.42
CA THR A 128 7.64 -24.48 21.75
C THR A 128 6.61 -24.94 22.78
N GLY A 129 5.39 -24.41 22.75
CA GLY A 129 4.30 -24.87 23.61
C GLY A 129 3.93 -26.34 23.38
N VAL A 130 3.87 -26.78 22.12
CA VAL A 130 3.61 -28.18 21.77
C VAL A 130 4.72 -29.10 22.28
N VAL A 131 6.00 -28.72 22.08
CA VAL A 131 7.15 -29.51 22.55
C VAL A 131 7.12 -29.66 24.08
N VAL A 132 6.84 -28.58 24.81
CA VAL A 132 6.74 -28.63 26.28
C VAL A 132 5.60 -29.54 26.72
N ALA A 133 4.43 -29.45 26.09
CA ALA A 133 3.27 -30.27 26.44
C ALA A 133 3.48 -31.77 26.21
N PHE A 134 4.29 -32.16 25.22
CA PHE A 134 4.65 -33.57 25.00
C PHE A 134 5.81 -34.04 25.90
N ALA A 135 6.60 -33.12 26.44
CA ALA A 135 7.74 -33.44 27.31
C ALA A 135 7.37 -33.57 28.79
N THR A 136 6.22 -33.00 29.21
CA THR A 136 5.63 -33.13 30.55
C THR A 136 4.65 -34.29 30.62
#